data_AF-A0A098YA68-F1
#
_entry.id   AF-A0A098YA68-F1
#
_cell.length_a   1.000
_cell.length_b   1.000
_cell.length_c   1.000
_cell.angle_alpha   90.00
_cell.angle_beta   90.00
_cell.angle_gamma   90.00
#
_symmetry.space_group_name_H-M   'P 1'
#
loop_
_entity.id
_entity.type
_entity.pdbx_description
1 polymer ?
#
loop_
_entity_poly.entity_id
_entity_poly.type
_entity_poly.pdbx_seq_one_letter_code
_entity_poly.pdbx_strand_id
1 'polypeptide(L)'
;MSDQLPDLAATRLAALCLNRRGRPRGLTFDDHVVRGGLILDLALCGALVHTEDAVEMDHERAAAAGLADVAAQADEGDGSLQDWLDWGALGFDEWVGRLVQAGAWRLLPWSPLRPFRSYDDGDPARTEADRARGRTGEPGAGASRQTLAVLAVGKVSALSGKLGQPPSWVLAGLGEAQWAGELVVERLTELRSRMRTNGHALDGPAIGDPG
;
A
#
# COMPACT_ATOMS: atom_id res chain seq x y z
N MET A 1 20.40 8.42 0.66
CA MET A 1 19.20 8.07 1.44
C MET A 1 18.06 7.52 0.57
N SER A 2 18.22 7.35 -0.76
CA SER A 2 17.14 6.89 -1.66
C SER A 2 17.02 5.37 -1.83
N ASP A 3 17.96 4.58 -1.29
CA ASP A 3 18.12 3.17 -1.66
C ASP A 3 17.07 2.25 -1.03
N GLN A 4 16.31 2.73 -0.03
CA GLN A 4 15.33 1.92 0.70
C GLN A 4 13.90 2.08 0.19
N LEU A 5 13.58 3.18 -0.48
CA LEU A 5 12.23 3.44 -1.02
C LEU A 5 11.68 2.30 -1.90
N PRO A 6 12.48 1.64 -2.77
CA PRO A 6 11.98 0.53 -3.58
C PRO A 6 11.52 -0.69 -2.78
N ASP A 7 12.06 -0.89 -1.57
CA ASP A 7 11.81 -2.08 -0.75
C ASP A 7 10.67 -1.92 0.25
N LEU A 8 10.20 -0.68 0.46
CA LEU A 8 9.03 -0.35 1.27
C LEU A 8 7.79 -1.11 0.79
N ALA A 9 6.97 -1.55 1.74
CA ALA A 9 5.71 -2.23 1.47
C ALA A 9 4.76 -1.32 0.68
N ALA A 10 4.68 -0.02 0.99
CA ALA A 10 3.88 0.97 0.27
C ALA A 10 4.26 1.04 -1.21
N THR A 11 5.56 1.06 -1.52
CA THR A 11 6.06 1.07 -2.91
C THR A 11 5.67 -0.18 -3.67
N ARG A 12 5.83 -1.35 -3.04
CA ARG A 12 5.46 -2.64 -3.63
C ARG A 12 3.95 -2.75 -3.83
N LEU A 13 3.15 -2.28 -2.87
CA LEU A 13 1.69 -2.21 -2.98
C LEU A 13 1.24 -1.25 -4.09
N ALA A 14 1.88 -0.09 -4.22
CA ALA A 14 1.62 0.84 -5.31
C ALA A 14 1.91 0.18 -6.68
N ALA A 15 2.98 -0.60 -6.80
CA ALA A 15 3.29 -1.35 -8.03
C ALA A 15 2.19 -2.36 -8.37
N LEU A 16 1.60 -3.01 -7.36
CA LEU A 16 0.47 -3.92 -7.55
C LEU A 16 -0.81 -3.20 -8.00
N CYS A 17 -0.98 -1.91 -7.67
CA CYS A 17 -2.06 -1.07 -8.17
C CYS A 17 -1.89 -0.67 -9.65
N LEU A 18 -0.75 -0.99 -10.28
CA LEU A 18 -0.56 -0.81 -11.71
C LEU A 18 -1.05 -2.05 -12.49
N ASN A 19 -1.65 -1.79 -13.65
CA ASN A 19 -1.89 -2.84 -14.63
C ASN A 19 -0.59 -3.22 -15.38
N ARG A 20 -0.66 -4.23 -16.26
CA ARG A 20 0.50 -4.72 -17.03
C ARG A 20 1.15 -3.66 -17.95
N ARG A 21 0.47 -2.55 -18.25
CA ARG A 21 1.00 -1.43 -19.04
C ARG A 21 1.56 -0.31 -18.17
N GLY A 22 1.59 -0.49 -16.85
CA GLY A 22 2.05 0.52 -15.89
C GLY A 22 1.01 1.59 -15.58
N ARG A 23 -0.25 1.41 -15.98
CA ARG A 23 -1.32 2.39 -15.71
C ARG A 23 -1.94 2.12 -14.35
N PRO A 24 -2.17 3.16 -13.51
CA PRO A 24 -2.95 3.02 -12.28
C PRO A 24 -4.37 2.52 -12.57
N ARG A 25 -4.97 1.78 -11.64
CA ARG A 25 -6.39 1.38 -11.76
C ARG A 25 -7.33 2.57 -11.64
N GLY A 26 -6.89 3.65 -11.00
CA GLY A 26 -7.67 4.88 -10.84
C GLY A 26 -8.82 4.72 -9.85
N LEU A 27 -8.65 3.84 -8.85
CA LEU A 27 -9.64 3.62 -7.81
C LEU A 27 -9.22 4.41 -6.57
N THR A 28 -10.16 5.11 -5.94
CA THR A 28 -9.91 5.77 -4.64
C THR A 28 -9.43 4.80 -3.57
N PHE A 29 -9.79 3.51 -3.71
CA PHE A 29 -9.29 2.44 -2.87
C PHE A 29 -7.76 2.29 -2.92
N ASP A 30 -7.10 2.66 -4.02
CA ASP A 30 -5.64 2.60 -4.16
C ASP A 30 -4.95 3.54 -3.17
N ASP A 31 -5.56 4.69 -2.85
CA ASP A 31 -5.02 5.66 -1.88
C ASP A 31 -4.99 5.07 -0.47
N HIS A 32 -6.04 4.33 -0.08
CA HIS A 32 -6.10 3.68 1.22
C HIS A 32 -5.12 2.52 1.33
N VAL A 33 -4.90 1.77 0.23
CA VAL A 33 -3.87 0.72 0.18
C VAL A 33 -2.49 1.32 0.41
N VAL A 34 -2.16 2.42 -0.28
CA VAL A 34 -0.85 3.06 -0.15
C VAL A 34 -0.64 3.59 1.26
N ARG A 35 -1.62 4.29 1.84
CA ARG A 35 -1.56 4.74 3.24
C ARG A 35 -1.44 3.60 4.23
N GLY A 36 -2.16 2.50 4.01
CA GLY A 36 -2.02 1.28 4.81
C GLY A 36 -0.61 0.69 4.73
N GLY A 37 -0.02 0.67 3.55
CA GLY A 37 1.38 0.30 3.36
C GLY A 37 2.34 1.21 4.11
N LEU A 38 2.11 2.52 4.10
CA LEU A 38 2.95 3.52 4.76
C LEU A 38 2.90 3.43 6.29
N ILE A 39 1.72 3.18 6.88
CA ILE A 39 1.59 2.88 8.32
C ILE A 39 2.43 1.65 8.67
N LEU A 40 2.38 0.61 7.84
CA LEU A 40 3.17 -0.60 8.07
C LEU A 40 4.67 -0.33 7.93
N ASP A 41 5.09 0.47 6.97
CA ASP A 41 6.50 0.82 6.80
C ASP A 41 7.03 1.61 8.01
N LEU A 42 6.25 2.55 8.55
CA LEU A 42 6.57 3.27 9.78
C LEU A 42 6.67 2.33 11.00
N ALA A 43 5.73 1.39 11.13
CA ALA A 43 5.77 0.41 12.21
C ALA A 43 6.95 -0.58 12.07
N LEU A 44 7.25 -1.01 10.84
CA LEU A 44 8.32 -1.96 10.54
C LEU A 44 9.72 -1.39 10.75
N CYS A 45 9.90 -0.08 10.53
CA CYS A 45 11.14 0.61 10.89
C CYS A 45 11.19 1.04 12.37
N GLY A 46 10.13 0.78 13.13
CA GLY A 46 10.01 1.14 14.54
C GLY A 46 9.86 2.63 14.79
N ALA A 47 9.43 3.39 13.78
CA ALA A 47 9.05 4.80 13.92
C ALA A 47 7.63 4.94 14.48
N LEU A 48 6.79 3.93 14.35
CA LEU A 48 5.44 3.91 14.89
C LEU A 48 5.31 2.77 15.90
N VAL A 49 5.05 3.10 17.16
CA VAL A 49 5.03 2.13 18.27
C VAL A 49 3.70 2.24 19.00
N HIS A 50 3.11 1.09 19.34
CA HIS A 50 1.93 1.02 20.19
C HIS A 50 2.36 0.67 21.62
N THR A 51 2.07 1.58 22.54
CA THR A 51 2.26 1.42 23.99
C THR A 51 0.94 1.01 24.65
N GLU A 52 0.92 0.87 25.97
CA GLU A 52 -0.32 0.54 26.70
C GLU A 52 -1.38 1.65 26.58
N ASP A 53 -0.94 2.90 26.48
CA ASP A 53 -1.82 4.07 26.59
C ASP A 53 -1.99 4.84 25.27
N ALA A 54 -1.05 4.70 24.33
CA ALA A 54 -1.01 5.51 23.12
C ALA A 54 -0.25 4.86 21.96
N VAL A 55 -0.47 5.39 20.75
CA VAL A 55 0.42 5.19 19.61
C VAL A 55 1.37 6.39 19.53
N GLU A 56 2.68 6.11 19.51
CA GLU A 56 3.73 7.13 19.50
C GLU A 56 4.48 7.13 18.16
N MET A 57 4.86 8.32 17.70
CA MET A 57 5.64 8.55 16.47
C MET A 57 7.06 9.04 16.79
N ASP A 58 8.07 8.29 16.36
CA ASP A 58 9.48 8.69 16.35
C ASP A 58 9.86 9.26 14.98
N HIS A 59 9.81 10.60 14.89
CA HIS A 59 10.09 11.35 13.66
C HIS A 59 11.54 11.21 13.17
N GLU A 60 12.49 10.99 14.08
CA GLU A 60 13.90 10.81 13.69
C GLU A 60 14.10 9.46 12.99
N ARG A 61 13.50 8.39 13.52
CA ARG A 61 13.51 7.08 12.86
C ARG A 61 12.77 7.10 11.53
N ALA A 62 11.62 7.78 11.48
CA ALA A 62 10.90 7.95 10.22
C ALA A 62 11.78 8.67 9.18
N ALA A 63 12.46 9.74 9.56
CA ALA A 63 13.38 10.45 8.68
C ALA A 63 14.55 9.60 8.21
N ALA A 64 15.14 8.79 9.10
CA ALA A 64 16.21 7.86 8.74
C ALA A 64 15.76 6.80 7.72
N ALA A 65 14.47 6.42 7.75
CA ALA A 65 13.84 5.51 6.79
C ALA A 65 13.32 6.20 5.50
N GLY A 66 13.47 7.52 5.38
CA GLY A 66 12.96 8.30 4.24
C GLY A 66 11.45 8.54 4.28
N LEU A 67 10.86 8.50 5.47
CA LEU A 67 9.42 8.65 5.74
C LEU A 67 9.11 9.87 6.61
N ALA A 68 10.01 10.86 6.69
CA ALA A 68 9.85 12.04 7.55
C ALA A 68 8.53 12.79 7.29
N ASP A 69 8.18 12.99 6.03
CA ASP A 69 6.97 13.70 5.62
C ASP A 69 5.70 12.86 5.79
N VAL A 70 5.81 11.53 5.68
CA VAL A 70 4.75 10.58 6.02
C VAL A 70 4.44 10.65 7.52
N ALA A 71 5.47 10.59 8.36
CA ALA A 71 5.33 10.71 9.81
C ALA A 71 4.74 12.07 10.20
N ALA A 72 5.25 13.17 9.63
CA ALA A 72 4.72 14.51 9.88
C ALA A 72 3.22 14.61 9.56
N GLN A 73 2.77 14.06 8.43
CA GLN A 73 1.34 14.10 8.07
C GLN A 73 0.48 13.13 8.88
N ALA A 74 1.00 11.95 9.23
CA ALA A 74 0.28 10.97 10.03
C ALA A 74 0.10 11.41 11.49
N ASP A 75 0.99 12.26 11.97
CA ASP A 75 0.99 12.85 13.31
C ASP A 75 0.37 14.27 13.33
N GLU A 76 -0.08 14.79 12.18
CA GLU A 76 -0.65 16.14 12.07
C GLU A 76 -2.12 16.16 12.54
N GLY A 77 -2.35 16.75 13.71
CA GLY A 77 -3.68 17.04 14.26
C GLY A 77 -4.13 16.07 15.35
N ASP A 78 -5.33 16.29 15.89
CA ASP A 78 -5.91 15.46 16.98
C ASP A 78 -6.60 14.18 16.45
N GLY A 79 -6.29 13.76 15.22
CA GLY A 79 -6.94 12.63 14.54
C GLY A 79 -6.29 11.29 14.86
N SER A 80 -7.04 10.20 14.69
CA SER A 80 -6.49 8.85 14.83
C SER A 80 -5.77 8.39 13.56
N LEU A 81 -4.91 7.37 13.66
CA LEU A 81 -4.33 6.71 12.47
C LEU A 81 -5.39 6.15 11.51
N GLN A 82 -6.57 5.78 12.02
CA GLN A 82 -7.69 5.37 11.17
C GLN A 82 -8.23 6.54 10.35
N ASP A 83 -8.33 7.73 10.96
CA ASP A 83 -8.72 8.95 10.26
C ASP A 83 -7.70 9.32 9.19
N TRP A 84 -6.40 9.17 9.47
CA TRP A 84 -5.36 9.37 8.46
C TRP A 84 -5.42 8.32 7.34
N LEU A 85 -5.68 7.05 7.67
CA LEU A 85 -5.87 5.99 6.68
C LEU A 85 -7.10 6.23 5.79
N ASP A 86 -8.12 6.95 6.28
CA ASP A 86 -9.32 7.32 5.52
C ASP A 86 -9.13 8.61 4.72
N TRP A 87 -8.56 9.66 5.31
CA TRP A 87 -8.57 11.02 4.77
C TRP A 87 -7.21 11.72 4.63
N GLY A 88 -6.12 11.06 5.03
CA GLY A 88 -4.77 11.58 4.86
C GLY A 88 -4.45 11.99 3.42
N ALA A 89 -3.74 13.12 3.28
CA ALA A 89 -3.46 13.74 1.98
C ALA A 89 -2.53 12.92 1.08
N LEU A 90 -1.68 12.09 1.68
CA LEU A 90 -0.73 11.25 0.96
C LEU A 90 -1.44 10.02 0.36
N GLY A 91 -1.91 10.16 -0.87
CA GLY A 91 -2.50 9.08 -1.67
C GLY A 91 -1.51 8.41 -2.64
N PHE A 92 -2.05 7.60 -3.55
CA PHE A 92 -1.30 6.88 -4.56
C PHE A 92 -0.51 7.82 -5.49
N ASP A 93 -1.16 8.86 -6.01
CA ASP A 93 -0.52 9.77 -6.97
C ASP A 93 0.63 10.57 -6.35
N GLU A 94 0.47 10.96 -5.08
CA GLU A 94 1.52 11.66 -4.32
C GLU A 94 2.72 10.73 -4.08
N TRP A 95 2.46 9.51 -3.61
CA TRP A 95 3.52 8.52 -3.39
C TRP A 95 4.28 8.18 -4.67
N VAL A 96 3.56 7.94 -5.78
CA VAL A 96 4.19 7.67 -7.08
C VAL A 96 4.97 8.89 -7.59
N GLY A 97 4.48 10.11 -7.35
CA GLY A 97 5.22 11.35 -7.63
C GLY A 97 6.59 11.35 -6.96
N ARG A 98 6.64 10.98 -5.68
CA ARG A 98 7.89 10.87 -4.91
C ARG A 98 8.81 9.77 -5.44
N LEU A 99 8.27 8.60 -5.76
CA LEU A 99 9.06 7.50 -6.33
C LEU A 99 9.70 7.89 -7.68
N VAL A 100 9.00 8.67 -8.50
CA VAL A 100 9.54 9.21 -9.75
C VAL A 100 10.60 10.28 -9.49
N GLN A 101 10.36 11.21 -8.55
CA GLN A 101 11.33 12.24 -8.18
C GLN A 101 12.62 11.64 -7.61
N ALA A 102 12.51 10.58 -6.82
CA ALA A 102 13.63 9.83 -6.26
C ALA A 102 14.34 8.91 -7.29
N GLY A 103 13.80 8.78 -8.51
CA GLY A 103 14.35 7.92 -9.56
C GLY A 103 14.13 6.42 -9.33
N ALA A 104 13.37 6.04 -8.31
CA ALA A 104 13.00 4.65 -8.05
C ALA A 104 12.05 4.12 -9.14
N TRP A 105 11.12 4.97 -9.59
CA TRP A 105 10.20 4.69 -10.69
C TRP A 105 10.45 5.64 -11.85
N ARG A 106 9.95 5.29 -13.03
CA ARG A 106 10.00 6.18 -14.21
C ARG A 106 8.62 6.46 -14.74
N LEU A 107 8.32 7.72 -14.97
CA LEU A 107 7.16 8.11 -15.77
C LEU A 107 7.42 7.78 -17.24
N LEU A 108 6.57 6.95 -17.84
CA LEU A 108 6.69 6.57 -19.24
C LEU A 108 6.20 7.71 -20.15
N PRO A 109 6.88 7.95 -21.28
CA PRO A 109 6.46 8.99 -22.21
C PRO A 109 5.10 8.66 -22.82
N TRP A 110 4.33 9.70 -23.07
CA TRP A 110 3.08 9.59 -23.80
C TRP A 110 3.31 8.99 -25.19
N SER A 111 2.41 8.11 -25.62
CA SER A 111 2.38 7.57 -26.99
C SER A 111 0.96 7.13 -27.33
N PRO A 112 0.58 6.95 -28.60
CA PRO A 112 -0.73 6.42 -28.96
C PRO A 112 -1.07 5.06 -28.31
N LEU A 113 -0.05 4.24 -27.99
CA LEU A 113 -0.20 2.97 -27.26
C LEU A 113 -0.35 3.15 -25.73
N ARG A 114 0.01 4.32 -25.21
CA ARG A 114 -0.06 4.72 -23.80
C ARG A 114 -0.62 6.16 -23.70
N PRO A 115 -1.91 6.36 -23.99
CA PRO A 115 -2.51 7.69 -23.98
C PRO A 115 -2.75 8.24 -22.56
N PHE A 116 -2.56 7.41 -21.53
CA PHE A 116 -2.72 7.75 -20.11
C PHE A 116 -1.38 7.70 -19.38
N ARG A 117 -1.27 8.45 -18.27
CA ARG A 117 -0.11 8.42 -17.36
C ARG A 117 0.19 6.97 -16.96
N SER A 118 1.41 6.55 -17.24
CA SER A 118 1.86 5.16 -17.04
C SER A 118 3.27 5.17 -16.48
N TYR A 119 3.60 4.18 -15.65
CA TYR A 119 4.83 4.11 -14.90
C TYR A 119 5.56 2.79 -15.12
N ASP A 120 6.88 2.86 -15.04
CA ASP A 120 7.77 1.72 -14.89
C ASP A 120 8.16 1.65 -13.42
N ASP A 121 7.81 0.56 -12.75
CA ASP A 121 8.02 0.35 -11.31
C ASP A 121 9.48 0.00 -10.95
N GLY A 122 10.35 -0.10 -11.95
CA GLY A 122 11.79 -0.33 -11.79
C GLY A 122 12.16 -1.79 -11.47
N ASP A 123 11.19 -2.61 -11.06
CA ASP A 123 11.38 -4.02 -10.75
C ASP A 123 10.10 -4.85 -11.01
N PRO A 124 9.74 -5.05 -12.30
CA PRO A 124 8.53 -5.80 -12.66
C PRO A 124 8.61 -7.27 -12.24
N ALA A 125 9.82 -7.81 -12.07
CA ALA A 125 10.04 -9.20 -11.65
C ALA A 125 9.62 -9.39 -10.18
N ARG A 126 10.02 -8.47 -9.29
CA ARG A 126 9.55 -8.47 -7.89
C ARG A 126 8.05 -8.26 -7.79
N THR A 127 7.49 -7.34 -8.58
CA THR A 127 6.04 -7.10 -8.58
C THR A 127 5.27 -8.34 -9.02
N GLU A 128 5.73 -9.08 -10.04
CA GLU A 128 5.09 -10.34 -10.42
C GLU A 128 5.29 -11.44 -9.37
N ALA A 129 6.45 -11.49 -8.71
CA ALA A 129 6.67 -12.40 -7.59
C ALA A 129 5.68 -12.12 -6.43
N ASP A 130 5.43 -10.85 -6.12
CA ASP A 130 4.45 -10.46 -5.09
C ASP A 130 3.02 -10.84 -5.49
N ARG A 131 2.63 -10.63 -6.76
CA ARG A 131 1.35 -11.14 -7.28
C ARG A 131 1.26 -12.66 -7.15
N ALA A 132 2.32 -13.38 -7.48
CA ALA A 132 2.35 -14.84 -7.40
C ALA A 132 2.19 -15.33 -5.95
N ARG A 133 2.94 -14.76 -5.00
CA ARG A 133 2.83 -15.09 -3.58
C ARG A 133 1.43 -14.79 -3.04
N GLY A 134 0.81 -13.68 -3.43
CA GLY A 134 -0.54 -13.36 -2.96
C GLY A 134 -1.63 -14.29 -3.53
N ARG A 135 -1.43 -14.83 -4.75
CA ARG A 135 -2.31 -15.85 -5.34
C ARG A 135 -2.24 -17.17 -4.57
N THR A 136 -1.04 -17.64 -4.23
CA THR A 136 -0.83 -18.90 -3.50
C THR A 136 -1.11 -18.76 -2.01
N GLY A 137 -0.92 -17.56 -1.45
CA GLY A 137 -0.90 -17.33 -0.01
C GLY A 137 0.39 -17.82 0.66
N GLU A 138 1.40 -18.18 -0.12
CA GLU A 138 2.67 -18.69 0.37
C GLU A 138 3.74 -17.60 0.25
N PRO A 139 4.40 -17.21 1.35
CA PRO A 139 5.33 -16.09 1.35
C PRO A 139 6.71 -16.50 0.78
N GLY A 140 6.99 -17.80 0.74
CA GLY A 140 8.32 -18.37 0.52
C GLY A 140 9.10 -18.52 1.83
N ALA A 141 10.09 -19.41 1.84
CA ALA A 141 10.98 -19.58 2.99
C ALA A 141 11.79 -18.29 3.23
N GLY A 142 11.86 -17.83 4.48
CA GLY A 142 12.64 -16.65 4.86
C GLY A 142 12.08 -15.31 4.36
N ALA A 143 10.77 -15.24 4.09
CA ALA A 143 10.13 -14.01 3.66
C ALA A 143 10.37 -12.84 4.63
N SER A 144 10.75 -11.68 4.08
CA SER A 144 10.92 -10.45 4.85
C SER A 144 9.60 -9.93 5.40
N ARG A 145 9.67 -9.10 6.45
CA ARG A 145 8.47 -8.46 7.02
C ARG A 145 7.74 -7.57 6.03
N GLN A 146 8.46 -6.89 5.13
CA GLN A 146 7.86 -6.12 4.02
C GLN A 146 7.05 -7.03 3.10
N THR A 147 7.54 -8.25 2.84
CA THR A 147 6.79 -9.23 2.03
C THR A 147 5.51 -9.67 2.75
N LEU A 148 5.57 -9.88 4.07
CA LEU A 148 4.39 -10.20 4.86
C LEU A 148 3.37 -9.04 4.87
N ALA A 149 3.83 -7.79 4.99
CA ALA A 149 2.97 -6.61 4.91
C ALA A 149 2.26 -6.50 3.55
N VAL A 150 3.00 -6.68 2.44
CA VAL A 150 2.43 -6.72 1.09
C VAL A 150 1.41 -7.84 0.94
N LEU A 151 1.67 -9.02 1.51
CA LEU A 151 0.70 -10.13 1.48
C LEU A 151 -0.55 -9.85 2.29
N ALA A 152 -0.40 -9.26 3.49
CA ALA A 152 -1.52 -8.91 4.36
C ALA A 152 -2.48 -7.94 3.66
N VAL A 153 -1.94 -6.81 3.20
CA VAL A 153 -2.72 -5.76 2.52
C VAL A 153 -3.20 -6.23 1.14
N GLY A 154 -2.35 -6.94 0.39
CA GLY A 154 -2.66 -7.46 -0.94
C GLY A 154 -3.85 -8.42 -0.96
N LYS A 155 -4.08 -9.15 0.15
CA LYS A 155 -5.20 -10.10 0.29
C LYS A 155 -6.55 -9.40 0.46
N VAL A 156 -6.62 -8.38 1.32
CA VAL A 156 -7.87 -7.62 1.58
C VAL A 156 -8.21 -6.64 0.47
N SER A 157 -7.23 -6.25 -0.35
CA SER A 157 -7.39 -5.32 -1.47
C SER A 157 -7.62 -6.00 -2.83
N ALA A 158 -7.59 -7.34 -2.87
CA ALA A 158 -7.64 -8.15 -4.09
C ALA A 158 -6.56 -7.79 -5.14
N LEU A 159 -5.46 -7.15 -4.72
CA LEU A 159 -4.32 -6.79 -5.58
C LEU A 159 -3.61 -7.99 -6.18
N SER A 160 -3.69 -9.13 -5.49
CA SER A 160 -3.15 -10.41 -5.96
C SER A 160 -4.19 -11.29 -6.67
N GLY A 161 -5.34 -10.73 -7.06
CA GLY A 161 -6.35 -11.42 -7.87
C GLY A 161 -7.37 -12.27 -7.08
N LYS A 162 -7.20 -12.48 -5.77
CA LYS A 162 -8.20 -13.12 -4.91
C LYS A 162 -8.37 -12.36 -3.60
N LEU A 163 -9.59 -11.93 -3.34
CA LEU A 163 -9.97 -11.35 -2.06
C LEU A 163 -9.96 -12.43 -0.97
N GLY A 164 -9.48 -12.07 0.21
CA GLY A 164 -9.66 -12.87 1.41
C GLY A 164 -9.12 -12.18 2.64
N GLN A 165 -9.19 -12.89 3.77
CA GLN A 165 -8.47 -12.51 4.98
C GLN A 165 -7.05 -13.06 4.90
N PRO A 166 -6.04 -12.29 5.38
CA PRO A 166 -4.70 -12.83 5.51
C PRO A 166 -4.70 -13.92 6.58
N PRO A 167 -3.93 -15.00 6.40
CA PRO A 167 -3.71 -15.97 7.47
C PRO A 167 -3.13 -15.29 8.71
N SER A 168 -3.53 -15.72 9.91
CA SER A 168 -3.07 -15.14 11.18
C SER A 168 -1.54 -15.15 11.33
N TRP A 169 -0.87 -16.17 10.80
CA TRP A 169 0.59 -16.26 10.82
C TRP A 169 1.29 -15.16 10.00
N VAL A 170 0.63 -14.58 8.98
CA VAL A 170 1.19 -13.45 8.21
C VAL A 170 1.32 -12.22 9.12
N LEU A 171 0.26 -11.92 9.86
CA LEU A 171 0.23 -10.79 10.79
C LEU A 171 1.16 -11.03 11.98
N ALA A 172 1.15 -12.23 12.56
CA ALA A 172 2.09 -12.60 13.62
C ALA A 172 3.56 -12.48 13.17
N GLY A 173 3.87 -12.78 11.91
CA GLY A 173 5.21 -12.66 11.36
C GLY A 173 5.72 -11.21 11.21
N LEU A 174 4.85 -10.21 11.36
CA LEU A 174 5.25 -8.79 11.41
C LEU A 174 5.97 -8.44 12.72
N GLY A 175 5.82 -9.26 13.76
CA GLY A 175 6.44 -9.04 15.07
C GLY A 175 5.84 -7.84 15.78
N GLU A 176 6.67 -6.89 16.22
CA GLU A 176 6.23 -5.67 16.91
C GLU A 176 5.27 -4.81 16.07
N ALA A 177 5.31 -4.92 14.74
CA ALA A 177 4.39 -4.23 13.83
C ALA A 177 3.05 -4.97 13.60
N GLN A 178 2.79 -6.09 14.30
CA GLN A 178 1.57 -6.88 14.15
C GLN A 178 0.30 -6.04 14.37
N TRP A 179 0.29 -5.19 15.42
CA TRP A 179 -0.87 -4.35 15.75
C TRP A 179 -1.24 -3.40 14.60
N ALA A 180 -0.24 -2.85 13.90
CA ALA A 180 -0.44 -1.98 12.74
C ALA A 180 -0.97 -2.79 11.56
N GLY A 181 -0.47 -4.02 11.39
CA GLY A 181 -1.01 -5.02 10.45
C GLY A 181 -2.49 -5.27 10.64
N GLU A 182 -2.90 -5.52 11.87
CA GLU A 182 -4.29 -5.76 12.26
C GLU A 182 -5.15 -4.53 11.98
N LEU A 183 -4.74 -3.34 12.43
CA LEU A 183 -5.43 -2.07 12.21
C LEU A 183 -5.69 -1.82 10.71
N VAL A 184 -4.65 -1.95 9.88
CA VAL A 184 -4.75 -1.69 8.44
C VAL A 184 -5.66 -2.73 7.76
N VAL A 185 -5.49 -4.02 8.08
CA VAL A 185 -6.29 -5.11 7.49
C VAL A 185 -7.77 -4.99 7.86
N GLU A 186 -8.07 -4.69 9.13
CA GLU A 186 -9.42 -4.44 9.61
C GLU A 186 -10.04 -3.26 8.89
N ARG A 187 -9.37 -2.09 8.90
CA ARG A 187 -9.91 -0.87 8.30
C ARG A 187 -10.14 -0.99 6.80
N LEU A 188 -9.22 -1.61 6.06
CA LEU A 188 -9.40 -1.83 4.61
C LEU A 188 -10.54 -2.82 4.32
N THR A 189 -10.73 -3.84 5.16
CA THR A 189 -11.85 -4.78 5.05
C THR A 189 -13.19 -4.06 5.27
N GLU A 190 -13.27 -3.20 6.29
CA GLU A 190 -14.46 -2.39 6.57
C GLU A 190 -14.77 -1.43 5.44
N LEU A 191 -13.77 -0.65 5.01
CA LEU A 191 -13.92 0.35 3.97
C LEU A 191 -14.41 -0.31 2.68
N ARG A 192 -13.82 -1.44 2.28
CA ARG A 192 -14.26 -2.19 1.12
C ARG A 192 -15.71 -2.66 1.26
N SER A 193 -16.09 -3.13 2.45
CA SER A 193 -17.48 -3.55 2.72
C SER A 193 -18.45 -2.38 2.58
N ARG A 194 -18.11 -1.20 3.11
CA ARG A 194 -18.89 0.05 2.94
C ARG A 194 -18.96 0.48 1.48
N MET A 195 -17.84 0.49 0.77
CA MET A 195 -17.79 0.85 -0.65
C MET A 195 -18.59 -0.11 -1.52
N ARG A 196 -18.66 -1.41 -1.20
CA ARG A 196 -19.51 -2.36 -1.93
C ARG A 196 -21.00 -2.08 -1.68
N THR A 197 -21.37 -1.81 -0.43
CA THR A 197 -22.76 -1.47 -0.08
C THR A 197 -23.19 -0.15 -0.74
N ASN A 198 -22.31 0.85 -0.78
CA ASN A 198 -22.56 2.14 -1.42
C ASN A 198 -22.41 2.08 -2.96
N GLY A 199 -21.56 1.21 -3.49
CA GLY A 199 -21.35 0.98 -4.91
C GLY A 199 -22.55 0.32 -5.59
N HIS A 200 -23.29 -0.54 -4.88
CA HIS A 200 -24.62 -0.98 -5.32
C HIS A 200 -25.65 0.16 -5.41
N ALA A 201 -25.36 1.35 -4.87
CA ALA A 201 -26.15 2.56 -5.06
C ALA A 201 -25.58 3.51 -6.14
N LEU A 202 -24.40 3.23 -6.71
CA LEU A 202 -23.69 4.10 -7.66
C LEU A 202 -23.18 3.39 -8.94
N ASP A 203 -23.48 2.11 -9.14
CA ASP A 203 -23.21 1.40 -10.40
C ASP A 203 -24.16 1.89 -11.52
N GLY A 204 -23.79 3.00 -12.17
CA GLY A 204 -24.12 3.28 -13.57
C GLY A 204 -23.39 2.29 -14.49
N PRO A 205 -23.85 2.09 -15.75
CA PRO A 205 -23.51 0.90 -16.52
C PRO A 205 -22.01 0.81 -16.81
N ALA A 206 -21.47 -0.39 -16.57
CA ALA A 206 -20.14 -0.80 -16.96
C ALA A 206 -19.89 -0.48 -18.44
N ILE A 207 -18.87 0.33 -18.70
CA ILE A 207 -18.30 0.52 -20.02
C ILE A 207 -17.79 -0.84 -20.49
N GLY A 208 -18.40 -1.34 -21.57
CA GLY A 208 -18.19 -2.66 -22.11
C GLY A 208 -16.76 -2.94 -22.56
N ASP A 209 -16.39 -4.21 -22.43
CA ASP A 209 -15.27 -4.83 -23.12
C ASP A 209 -15.54 -4.88 -24.63
N PRO A 210 -14.60 -4.47 -25.49
CA PRO A 210 -14.44 -5.03 -26.82
C PRO A 210 -13.22 -5.96 -26.83
N GLY A 211 -13.47 -7.26 -26.94
CA GLY A 211 -12.44 -8.29 -27.11
C GLY A 211 -13.03 -9.69 -27.19
#